data_AF-A0A1Y3BU58-F1
#
_entry.id   AF-A0A1Y3BU58-F1
#
_cell.length_a   1.000
_cell.length_b   1.000
_cell.length_c   1.000
_cell.angle_alpha   90.00
_cell.angle_beta   90.00
_cell.angle_gamma   90.00
#
_symmetry.space_group_name_H-M   'P 1'
#
loop_
_entity.id
_entity.type
_entity.pdbx_description
1 polymer ?
#
loop_
_entity_poly.entity_id
_entity_poly.type
_entity_poly.pdbx_seq_one_letter_code
_entity_poly.pdbx_strand_id
1 'polypeptide(L)'
;MDDLEIIKENVQPLRQGRKIDELKAALTHDINENDNRREMIRQKFENDIKQSKNDDEIFETYYKYINWIQQNYPGGGIKIKFAEILEKCIETFYKNEKYQNDERMLSIFLIYTNLVTTPIQFFKVVFKQNFGKKLSRFYIEWSYHLEMQHKYKKAIQVIKIGIENGAEPLSSLTRTLNDLEVRTMRF
;
A
#
# COMPACT_ATOMS: atom_id res chain seq x y z
N MET A 1 -19.49 -27.85 -5.68
CA MET A 1 -19.48 -26.38 -5.61
C MET A 1 -18.15 -26.00 -6.17
N ASP A 2 -18.11 -25.40 -7.37
CA ASP A 2 -16.87 -25.24 -8.13
C ASP A 2 -15.89 -24.36 -7.33
N ASP A 3 -14.70 -24.89 -7.04
CA ASP A 3 -13.64 -24.13 -6.34
C ASP A 3 -13.29 -22.82 -7.07
N LEU A 4 -13.54 -22.76 -8.38
CA LEU A 4 -13.48 -21.57 -9.22
C LEU A 4 -14.52 -20.49 -8.86
N GLU A 5 -15.72 -20.87 -8.44
CA GLU A 5 -16.74 -19.92 -7.93
C GLU A 5 -16.33 -19.37 -6.56
N ILE A 6 -15.75 -20.21 -5.69
CA ILE A 6 -15.25 -19.80 -4.37
C ILE A 6 -14.08 -18.82 -4.50
N ILE A 7 -13.17 -19.01 -5.46
CA ILE A 7 -12.04 -18.09 -5.66
C ILE A 7 -12.51 -16.78 -6.32
N LYS A 8 -13.50 -16.82 -7.23
CA LYS A 8 -14.10 -15.61 -7.83
C LYS A 8 -14.73 -14.71 -6.78
N GLU A 9 -15.40 -15.27 -5.77
CA GLU A 9 -15.98 -14.48 -4.67
C GLU A 9 -14.92 -13.91 -3.71
N ASN A 10 -13.71 -14.48 -3.67
CA ASN A 10 -12.64 -14.10 -2.72
C ASN A 10 -11.50 -13.26 -3.34
N VAL A 11 -11.67 -12.71 -4.55
CA VAL A 11 -10.67 -11.84 -5.17
C VAL A 11 -10.70 -10.46 -4.52
N GLN A 12 -9.67 -10.11 -3.76
CA GLN A 12 -9.57 -8.78 -3.18
C GLN A 12 -9.35 -7.71 -4.27
N PRO A 13 -10.15 -6.62 -4.30
CA PRO A 13 -9.96 -5.54 -5.24
C PRO A 13 -8.68 -4.76 -4.92
N LEU A 14 -7.86 -4.51 -5.94
CA LEU A 14 -6.67 -3.66 -5.83
C LEU A 14 -6.98 -2.29 -6.43
N ARG A 15 -6.59 -1.20 -5.75
CA ARG A 15 -6.78 0.17 -6.27
C ARG A 15 -6.08 0.42 -7.60
N GLN A 16 -4.98 -0.27 -7.86
CA GLN A 16 -4.24 -0.21 -9.14
C GLN A 16 -4.74 -1.23 -10.18
N GLY A 17 -5.74 -2.04 -9.84
CA GLY A 17 -6.19 -3.16 -10.67
C GLY A 17 -5.30 -4.39 -10.56
N ARG A 18 -5.78 -5.50 -11.14
CA ARG A 18 -5.04 -6.77 -11.27
C ARG A 18 -4.67 -6.99 -12.73
N LYS A 19 -3.50 -7.57 -13.00
CA LYS A 19 -3.19 -8.02 -14.36
C LYS A 19 -4.04 -9.25 -14.68
N ILE A 20 -4.79 -9.16 -15.77
CA ILE A 20 -5.75 -10.20 -16.17
C ILE A 20 -5.05 -11.54 -16.39
N ASP A 21 -3.84 -11.53 -16.96
CA ASP A 21 -3.09 -12.77 -17.21
C ASP A 21 -2.61 -13.43 -15.92
N GLU A 22 -2.16 -12.63 -14.93
CA GLU A 22 -1.75 -13.13 -13.60
C GLU A 22 -2.97 -13.67 -12.83
N LEU A 23 -4.13 -13.00 -12.95
CA LEU A 23 -5.38 -13.47 -12.37
C LEU A 23 -5.86 -14.77 -13.02
N LYS A 24 -5.81 -14.86 -14.35
CA LYS A 24 -6.16 -16.09 -15.09
C LYS A 24 -5.25 -17.23 -14.67
N ALA A 25 -3.93 -17.04 -14.68
CA ALA A 25 -2.98 -18.06 -14.25
C ALA A 25 -3.23 -18.52 -12.81
N ALA A 26 -3.57 -17.61 -11.89
CA ALA A 26 -3.93 -17.95 -10.51
C ALA A 26 -5.25 -18.73 -10.39
N LEU A 27 -6.13 -18.67 -11.39
CA LEU A 27 -7.43 -19.33 -11.42
C LEU A 27 -7.47 -20.63 -12.24
N THR A 28 -6.62 -20.80 -13.26
CA THR A 28 -6.75 -21.88 -14.26
C THR A 28 -5.85 -23.09 -14.06
N HIS A 29 -4.70 -22.97 -13.39
CA HIS A 29 -3.80 -24.11 -13.16
C HIS A 29 -4.20 -24.93 -11.92
N ASP A 30 -3.78 -26.19 -11.88
CA ASP A 30 -3.89 -27.05 -10.68
C ASP A 30 -3.38 -26.27 -9.46
N ILE A 31 -4.20 -26.25 -8.41
CA ILE A 31 -3.96 -25.50 -7.17
C ILE A 31 -2.57 -25.85 -6.60
N ASN A 32 -2.17 -27.13 -6.68
CA ASN A 32 -0.89 -27.60 -6.16
C ASN A 32 0.31 -27.15 -7.00
N GLU A 33 0.18 -27.18 -8.33
CA GLU A 33 1.24 -26.74 -9.25
C GLU A 33 1.45 -25.21 -9.17
N ASN A 34 0.35 -24.47 -9.05
CA ASN A 34 0.36 -23.04 -8.80
C ASN A 34 1.01 -22.68 -7.45
N ASP A 35 0.70 -23.43 -6.38
CA ASP A 35 1.30 -23.21 -5.06
C ASP A 35 2.82 -23.46 -5.07
N ASN A 36 3.27 -24.54 -5.69
CA ASN A 36 4.70 -24.84 -5.83
C ASN A 36 5.44 -23.77 -6.64
N ARG A 37 4.86 -23.31 -7.76
CA ARG A 37 5.45 -22.24 -8.58
C ARG A 37 5.55 -20.93 -7.79
N ARG A 38 4.50 -20.58 -7.03
CA ARG A 38 4.49 -19.39 -6.19
C ARG A 38 5.57 -19.48 -5.11
N GLU A 39 5.70 -20.62 -4.44
CA GLU A 39 6.69 -20.81 -3.39
C GLU A 39 8.12 -20.70 -3.92
N MET A 40 8.42 -21.27 -5.09
CA MET A 40 9.73 -21.13 -5.73
C MET A 40 10.08 -19.66 -6.02
N ILE A 41 9.12 -18.87 -6.51
CA ILE A 41 9.32 -17.44 -6.78
C ILE A 41 9.54 -16.66 -5.47
N ARG A 42 8.81 -16.99 -4.40
CA ARG A 42 9.00 -16.39 -3.07
C ARG A 42 10.41 -16.62 -2.55
N GLN A 43 10.87 -17.87 -2.57
CA GLN A 43 12.23 -18.22 -2.13
C GLN A 43 13.30 -17.48 -2.94
N LYS A 44 13.06 -17.29 -4.25
CA LYS A 44 13.94 -16.46 -5.07
C LYS A 44 13.99 -15.02 -4.57
N PHE A 45 12.86 -14.35 -4.35
CA PHE A 45 12.84 -12.99 -3.80
C PHE A 45 13.53 -12.90 -2.44
N GLU A 46 13.29 -13.87 -1.55
CA GLU A 46 13.92 -13.90 -0.23
C GLU A 46 15.44 -14.10 -0.31
N ASN A 47 15.93 -14.87 -1.28
CA ASN A 47 17.36 -15.02 -1.53
C ASN A 47 17.97 -13.77 -2.16
N ASP A 48 17.27 -13.15 -3.11
CA ASP A 48 17.71 -11.90 -3.77
C ASP A 48 17.85 -10.77 -2.73
N ILE A 49 16.92 -10.68 -1.77
CA ILE A 49 17.02 -9.74 -0.63
C ILE A 49 18.28 -10.00 0.21
N LYS A 50 18.62 -11.27 0.49
CA LYS A 50 19.82 -11.62 1.28
C LYS A 50 21.12 -11.37 0.52
N GLN A 51 21.12 -11.48 -0.80
CA GLN A 51 22.29 -11.33 -1.66
C GLN A 51 22.51 -9.89 -2.15
N SER A 52 21.54 -9.01 -1.93
CA SER A 52 21.61 -7.60 -2.30
C SER A 52 22.79 -6.89 -1.62
N LYS A 53 23.45 -5.99 -2.34
CA LYS A 53 24.72 -5.38 -1.91
C LYS A 53 24.54 -4.05 -1.18
N ASN A 54 23.37 -3.42 -1.33
CA ASN A 54 23.07 -2.11 -0.78
C ASN A 54 21.56 -1.95 -0.54
N ASP A 55 21.20 -0.92 0.22
CA ASP A 55 19.81 -0.62 0.58
C ASP A 55 18.89 -0.43 -0.64
N ASP A 56 19.39 0.13 -1.75
CA ASP A 56 18.57 0.38 -2.94
C ASP A 56 18.15 -0.92 -3.63
N GLU A 57 19.09 -1.86 -3.76
CA GLU A 57 18.84 -3.20 -4.28
C GLU A 57 17.87 -3.97 -3.39
N ILE A 58 18.05 -3.88 -2.06
CA ILE A 58 17.15 -4.51 -1.09
C ILE A 58 15.74 -3.93 -1.24
N PHE A 59 15.61 -2.60 -1.26
CA PHE A 59 14.32 -1.91 -1.36
C PHE A 59 13.61 -2.21 -2.69
N GLU A 60 14.33 -2.17 -3.80
CA GLU A 60 13.77 -2.49 -5.12
C GLU A 60 13.30 -3.95 -5.19
N THR A 61 14.04 -4.87 -4.57
CA THR A 61 13.65 -6.28 -4.49
C THR A 61 12.39 -6.46 -3.64
N TYR A 62 12.29 -5.78 -2.48
CA TYR A 62 11.05 -5.75 -1.70
C TYR A 62 9.87 -5.19 -2.48
N TYR A 63 10.06 -4.07 -3.18
CA TYR A 63 9.00 -3.43 -3.95
C TYR A 63 8.46 -4.35 -5.05
N LYS A 64 9.35 -5.02 -5.79
CA LYS A 64 8.97 -6.04 -6.79
C LYS A 64 8.27 -7.23 -6.14
N TYR A 65 8.78 -7.70 -5.00
CA TYR A 65 8.21 -8.84 -4.29
C TYR A 65 6.79 -8.56 -3.81
N ILE A 66 6.56 -7.40 -3.18
CA ILE A 66 5.26 -6.95 -2.67
C ILE A 66 4.25 -6.83 -3.83
N ASN A 67 4.66 -6.20 -4.94
CA ASN A 67 3.81 -6.09 -6.13
C ASN A 67 3.46 -7.47 -6.70
N TRP A 68 4.43 -8.37 -6.79
CA TRP A 68 4.20 -9.73 -7.26
C TRP A 68 3.21 -10.48 -6.35
N ILE A 69 3.31 -10.33 -5.03
CA ILE A 69 2.37 -10.92 -4.07
C ILE A 69 0.95 -10.42 -4.34
N GLN A 70 0.73 -9.11 -4.45
CA GLN A 70 -0.62 -8.56 -4.65
C GLN A 70 -1.31 -9.14 -5.88
N GLN A 71 -0.54 -9.37 -6.95
CA GLN A 71 -1.06 -9.92 -8.19
C GLN A 71 -1.31 -11.43 -8.13
N ASN A 72 -0.42 -12.19 -7.49
CA ASN A 72 -0.45 -13.66 -7.51
C ASN A 72 -1.22 -14.29 -6.33
N TYR A 73 -1.65 -13.47 -5.35
CA TYR A 73 -2.47 -13.90 -4.21
C TYR A 73 -3.81 -13.16 -4.19
N PRO A 74 -4.84 -13.66 -4.90
CA PRO A 74 -6.15 -13.03 -4.96
C PRO A 74 -6.83 -12.87 -3.59
N GLY A 75 -6.66 -13.83 -2.69
CA GLY A 75 -7.20 -13.80 -1.32
C GLY A 75 -6.38 -13.00 -0.29
N GLY A 76 -5.54 -12.05 -0.72
CA GLY A 76 -4.83 -11.14 0.19
C GLY A 76 -3.60 -11.70 0.90
N GLY A 77 -3.14 -12.91 0.54
CA GLY A 77 -1.84 -13.43 0.98
C GLY A 77 -1.73 -13.79 2.48
N ILE A 78 -2.85 -14.07 3.16
CA ILE A 78 -2.87 -14.42 4.59
C ILE A 78 -1.95 -15.63 4.88
N LYS A 79 -2.02 -16.67 4.03
CA LYS A 79 -1.19 -17.89 4.17
C LYS A 79 0.32 -17.61 4.15
N ILE A 80 0.75 -16.52 3.50
CA ILE A 80 2.17 -16.17 3.35
C ILE A 80 2.59 -15.05 4.30
N LYS A 81 1.78 -14.73 5.30
CA LYS A 81 2.07 -13.69 6.29
C LYS A 81 2.47 -12.36 5.63
N PHE A 82 1.70 -11.94 4.62
CA PHE A 82 2.01 -10.75 3.82
C PHE A 82 2.21 -9.48 4.68
N ALA A 83 1.46 -9.35 5.78
CA ALA A 83 1.67 -8.27 6.76
C ALA A 83 3.09 -8.26 7.34
N GLU A 84 3.66 -9.41 7.71
CA GLU A 84 5.03 -9.49 8.25
C GLU A 84 6.09 -9.10 7.20
N ILE A 85 5.85 -9.37 5.91
CA ILE A 85 6.75 -8.95 4.83
C ILE A 85 6.73 -7.43 4.67
N LEU A 86 5.53 -6.83 4.71
CA LEU A 86 5.37 -5.38 4.68
C LEU A 86 6.03 -4.73 5.89
N GLU A 87 5.78 -5.23 7.10
CA GLU A 87 6.38 -4.73 8.34
C GLU A 87 7.91 -4.75 8.28
N LYS A 88 8.51 -5.87 7.86
CA LYS A 88 9.97 -5.96 7.71
C LYS A 88 10.52 -4.92 6.74
N CYS A 89 9.86 -4.75 5.58
CA CYS A 89 10.27 -3.72 4.62
C CYS A 89 10.17 -2.32 5.24
N ILE A 90 9.05 -2.02 5.91
CA ILE A 90 8.81 -0.72 6.54
C ILE A 90 9.87 -0.46 7.62
N GLU A 91 10.09 -1.39 8.54
CA GLU A 91 11.06 -1.28 9.64
C GLU A 91 12.50 -1.09 9.14
N THR A 92 12.86 -1.74 8.03
CA THR A 92 14.18 -1.62 7.42
C THR A 92 14.42 -0.20 6.89
N PHE A 93 13.43 0.41 6.24
CA PHE A 93 13.65 1.61 5.44
C PHE A 93 13.05 2.91 6.02
N TYR A 94 12.10 2.86 6.95
CA TYR A 94 11.34 4.06 7.36
C TYR A 94 12.19 5.17 8.00
N LYS A 95 13.33 4.82 8.62
CA LYS A 95 14.25 5.77 9.26
C LYS A 95 15.20 6.43 8.26
N ASN A 96 15.41 5.82 7.11
CA ASN A 96 16.37 6.33 6.13
C ASN A 96 15.72 7.47 5.34
N GLU A 97 16.31 8.66 5.43
CA GLU A 97 15.80 9.90 4.83
C GLU A 97 15.57 9.79 3.33
N LYS A 98 16.36 8.95 2.64
CA LYS A 98 16.22 8.68 1.21
C LYS A 98 14.82 8.21 0.82
N TYR A 99 14.17 7.43 1.69
CA TYR A 99 12.86 6.84 1.41
C TYR A 99 11.70 7.63 2.01
N GLN A 100 11.97 8.70 2.78
CA GLN A 100 10.92 9.46 3.47
C GLN A 100 9.93 10.14 2.52
N ASN A 101 10.35 10.47 1.29
CA ASN A 101 9.47 11.04 0.26
C ASN A 101 9.51 10.21 -1.04
N ASP A 102 9.66 8.89 -0.93
CA ASP A 102 9.61 7.97 -2.08
C ASP A 102 8.17 7.44 -2.27
N GLU A 103 7.61 7.60 -3.47
CA GLU A 103 6.26 7.12 -3.83
C GLU A 103 6.11 5.59 -3.76
N ARG A 104 7.19 4.83 -3.98
CA ARG A 104 7.19 3.37 -3.82
C ARG A 104 7.02 3.01 -2.36
N MET A 105 7.72 3.71 -1.46
CA MET A 105 7.60 3.50 -0.01
C MET A 105 6.21 3.90 0.48
N LEU A 106 5.66 5.01 -0.05
CA LEU A 106 4.28 5.40 0.25
C LEU A 106 3.29 4.32 -0.21
N SER A 107 3.49 3.74 -1.40
CA SER A 107 2.64 2.67 -1.89
C SER A 107 2.66 1.45 -0.96
N ILE A 108 3.82 1.05 -0.45
CA ILE A 108 3.96 -0.03 0.54
C ILE A 108 3.21 0.32 1.84
N PHE A 109 3.36 1.55 2.34
CA PHE A 109 2.65 2.01 3.54
C PHE A 109 1.13 1.95 3.35
N LEU A 110 0.63 2.37 2.20
CA LEU A 110 -0.81 2.37 1.91
C LEU A 110 -1.37 0.94 1.81
N ILE A 111 -0.59 -0.01 1.31
CA ILE A 111 -0.97 -1.43 1.34
C ILE A 111 -1.09 -1.88 2.80
N TYR A 112 -0.08 -1.57 3.62
CA TYR A 112 -0.08 -1.91 5.04
C TYR A 112 -1.25 -1.26 5.80
N THR A 113 -1.62 -0.02 5.50
CA THR A 113 -2.78 0.64 6.15
C THR A 113 -4.10 -0.07 5.93
N ASN A 114 -4.25 -0.84 4.85
CA ASN A 114 -5.46 -1.64 4.61
C ASN A 114 -5.51 -2.92 5.45
N LEU A 115 -4.38 -3.33 6.04
CA LEU A 115 -4.27 -4.55 6.85
C LEU A 115 -4.38 -4.27 8.35
N VAL A 116 -4.11 -3.03 8.79
CA VAL A 116 -4.16 -2.66 10.21
C VAL A 116 -5.54 -2.16 10.63
N THR A 117 -5.89 -2.39 11.90
CA THR A 117 -7.17 -1.93 12.49
C THR A 117 -7.22 -0.43 12.75
N THR A 118 -6.06 0.24 12.82
CA THR A 118 -5.94 1.66 13.22
C THR A 118 -5.13 2.50 12.21
N PRO A 119 -5.55 2.59 10.93
CA PRO A 119 -4.78 3.26 9.87
C PRO A 119 -4.46 4.73 10.19
N ILE A 120 -5.40 5.48 10.78
CA ILE A 120 -5.17 6.89 11.18
C ILE A 120 -4.04 7.02 12.19
N GLN A 121 -3.89 6.06 13.11
CA GLN A 121 -2.80 6.08 14.08
C GLN A 121 -1.46 5.81 13.39
N PHE A 122 -1.43 4.89 12.43
CA PHE A 122 -0.26 4.64 11.60
C PHE A 122 0.17 5.89 10.83
N PHE A 123 -0.74 6.58 10.13
CA PHE A 123 -0.45 7.86 9.44
C PHE A 123 0.18 8.90 10.38
N LYS A 124 -0.35 9.06 11.60
CA LYS A 124 0.21 9.98 12.59
C LYS A 124 1.62 9.59 13.02
N VAL A 125 1.87 8.30 13.24
CA VAL A 125 3.19 7.81 13.67
C VAL A 125 4.22 8.06 12.58
N VAL A 126 3.93 7.70 11.33
CA VAL A 126 4.89 7.88 10.24
C VAL A 126 5.10 9.36 9.90
N PHE A 127 4.05 10.19 9.99
CA PHE A 127 4.19 11.65 9.82
C PHE A 127 5.12 12.27 10.88
N LYS A 128 5.02 11.84 12.14
CA LYS A 128 5.94 12.26 13.21
C LYS A 128 7.39 11.85 12.94
N GLN A 129 7.60 10.78 12.17
CA GLN A 129 8.91 10.32 11.72
C GLN A 129 9.35 10.97 10.39
N ASN A 130 8.77 12.12 10.03
CA ASN A 130 9.07 12.90 8.82
C ASN A 130 8.70 12.24 7.48
N PHE A 131 7.98 11.12 7.50
CA PHE A 131 7.55 10.45 6.27
C PHE A 131 6.46 11.23 5.52
N GLY A 132 6.53 11.24 4.20
CA GLY A 132 5.49 11.69 3.29
C GLY A 132 5.28 13.21 3.25
N LYS A 133 6.18 13.99 3.86
CA LYS A 133 6.01 15.45 4.01
C LYS A 133 5.91 16.21 2.69
N LYS A 134 6.46 15.66 1.60
CA LYS A 134 6.41 16.25 0.26
C LYS A 134 5.46 15.54 -0.71
N LEU A 135 4.77 14.49 -0.26
CA LEU A 135 3.92 13.66 -1.11
C LEU A 135 2.45 14.05 -0.93
N SER A 136 1.85 14.72 -1.91
CA SER A 136 0.42 15.11 -1.83
C SER A 136 -0.48 13.91 -1.56
N ARG A 137 -0.19 12.77 -2.19
CA ARG A 137 -0.91 11.51 -2.03
C ARG A 137 -0.95 11.03 -0.58
N PHE A 138 0.11 11.24 0.20
CA PHE A 138 0.13 10.88 1.62
C PHE A 138 -0.98 11.61 2.40
N TYR A 139 -1.10 12.93 2.20
CA TYR A 139 -2.11 13.74 2.87
C TYR A 139 -3.52 13.43 2.38
N ILE A 140 -3.70 13.17 1.08
CA ILE A 140 -4.99 12.80 0.48
C ILE A 140 -5.51 11.51 1.09
N GLU A 141 -4.66 10.47 1.18
CA GLU A 141 -5.04 9.18 1.75
C GLU A 141 -5.33 9.28 3.25
N TRP A 142 -4.50 10.02 3.99
CA TRP A 142 -4.75 10.26 5.41
C TRP A 142 -6.07 11.00 5.63
N SER A 143 -6.36 12.01 4.81
CA SER A 143 -7.62 12.76 4.84
C SER A 143 -8.82 11.85 4.54
N TYR A 144 -8.71 10.98 3.53
CA TYR A 144 -9.74 9.99 3.20
C TYR A 144 -10.06 9.06 4.39
N HIS A 145 -9.05 8.53 5.07
CA HIS A 145 -9.29 7.68 6.25
C HIS A 145 -9.96 8.44 7.40
N LEU A 146 -9.68 9.73 7.57
CA LEU A 146 -10.38 10.58 8.55
C LEU A 146 -11.83 10.82 8.14
N GLU A 147 -12.08 11.04 6.86
CA GLU A 147 -13.42 11.24 6.31
C GLU A 147 -14.30 10.00 6.50
N MET A 148 -13.77 8.80 6.24
CA MET A 148 -14.46 7.52 6.48
C MET A 148 -14.87 7.31 7.95
N GLN A 149 -14.27 8.06 8.89
CA GLN A 149 -14.67 8.08 10.31
C GLN A 149 -15.46 9.33 10.68
N HIS A 150 -16.02 10.04 9.70
CA HIS A 150 -16.76 11.30 9.84
C HIS A 150 -15.99 12.42 10.56
N LYS A 151 -14.64 12.37 10.55
CA LYS A 151 -13.76 13.37 11.18
C LYS A 151 -13.41 14.49 10.20
N TYR A 152 -14.41 15.09 9.57
CA TYR A 152 -14.23 16.03 8.45
C TYR A 152 -13.31 17.22 8.76
N LYS A 153 -13.48 17.85 9.95
CA LYS A 153 -12.61 18.96 10.37
C LYS A 153 -11.13 18.57 10.39
N LYS A 154 -10.82 17.36 10.84
CA LYS A 154 -9.44 16.81 10.85
C LYS A 154 -8.98 16.44 9.44
N ALA A 155 -9.87 15.90 8.61
CA ALA A 155 -9.57 15.58 7.22
C ALA A 155 -9.14 16.84 6.44
N ILE A 156 -9.87 17.95 6.61
CA ILE A 156 -9.52 19.27 6.05
C ILE A 156 -8.18 19.77 6.58
N GLN A 157 -7.96 19.68 7.90
CA GLN A 157 -6.72 20.12 8.53
C GLN A 157 -5.49 19.38 7.97
N VAL A 158 -5.59 18.07 7.75
CA VAL A 158 -4.49 17.28 7.16
C VAL A 158 -4.14 17.77 5.76
N ILE A 159 -5.13 18.09 4.91
CA ILE A 159 -4.86 18.63 3.57
C ILE A 159 -4.18 20.00 3.65
N LYS A 160 -4.65 20.89 4.55
CA LYS A 160 -4.02 22.20 4.77
C LYS A 160 -2.55 22.07 5.21
N ILE A 161 -2.25 21.15 6.12
CA ILE A 161 -0.87 20.82 6.51
C ILE A 161 -0.06 20.35 5.29
N GLY A 162 -0.64 19.56 4.39
CA GLY A 162 0.05 19.15 3.16
C GLY A 162 0.40 20.33 2.24
N ILE A 163 -0.51 21.29 2.11
CA ILE A 163 -0.30 22.52 1.33
C ILE A 163 0.80 23.37 1.98
N GLU A 164 0.76 23.56 3.30
CA GLU A 164 1.78 24.30 4.05
C GLU A 164 3.17 23.65 3.94
N ASN A 165 3.24 22.32 3.90
CA ASN A 165 4.50 21.61 3.68
C ASN A 165 4.99 21.65 2.22
N GLY A 166 4.22 22.22 1.29
CA GLY A 166 4.55 22.27 -0.12
C GLY A 166 4.62 20.87 -0.74
N ALA A 167 3.67 20.00 -0.39
CA ALA A 167 3.60 18.66 -0.96
C ALA A 167 3.03 18.67 -2.38
N GLU A 168 3.65 17.90 -3.27
CA GLU A 168 3.36 17.96 -4.71
C GLU A 168 2.59 16.75 -5.23
N PRO A 169 1.78 16.92 -6.30
CA PRO A 169 1.37 18.20 -6.88
C PRO A 169 0.36 18.97 -6.00
N LEU A 170 0.62 20.27 -5.78
CA LEU A 170 -0.26 21.15 -4.99
C LEU A 170 -1.71 21.18 -5.52
N SER A 171 -1.88 21.11 -6.84
CA SER A 171 -3.20 21.09 -7.48
C SER A 171 -4.08 19.93 -6.99
N SER A 172 -3.49 18.77 -6.66
CA SER A 172 -4.23 17.64 -6.12
C SER A 172 -4.72 17.91 -4.69
N LEU A 173 -3.93 18.61 -3.88
CA LEU A 173 -4.33 19.02 -2.53
C LEU A 173 -5.42 20.10 -2.58
N THR A 174 -5.26 21.11 -3.41
CA THR A 174 -6.26 22.18 -3.58
C THR A 174 -7.60 21.63 -4.04
N ARG A 175 -7.60 20.73 -5.04
CA ARG A 175 -8.81 20.04 -5.49
C ARG A 175 -9.46 19.26 -4.35
N THR A 176 -8.68 18.45 -3.64
CA THR A 176 -9.19 17.64 -2.51
C THR A 176 -9.76 18.51 -1.40
N LEU A 177 -9.14 19.65 -1.10
CA LEU A 177 -9.61 20.61 -0.11
C LEU A 177 -10.98 21.18 -0.51
N ASN A 178 -11.12 21.66 -1.75
CA ASN A 178 -12.38 22.18 -2.26
C ASN A 178 -13.49 21.12 -2.21
N ASP A 179 -13.18 19.89 -2.63
CA ASP A 179 -14.15 18.78 -2.60
C ASP A 179 -14.59 18.43 -1.17
N LEU A 180 -13.69 18.53 -0.18
CA LEU A 180 -14.03 18.35 1.24
C LEU A 180 -14.90 19.49 1.77
N GLU A 181 -14.55 20.74 1.47
CA GLU A 181 -15.30 21.91 1.94
C GLU A 181 -16.74 21.90 1.42
N VAL A 182 -16.93 21.60 0.13
CA VAL A 182 -18.27 21.43 -0.48
C VAL A 182 -19.06 20.32 0.20
N ARG A 183 -18.44 19.17 0.50
CA ARG A 183 -19.12 18.08 1.21
C ARG A 183 -19.51 18.47 2.62
N THR A 184 -18.65 19.20 3.34
CA THR A 184 -18.94 19.63 4.72
C THR A 184 -19.99 20.75 4.83
N MET A 185 -20.21 21.53 3.77
CA MET A 185 -21.28 22.53 3.73
C MET A 185 -22.67 21.92 3.47
N ARG A 186 -22.73 20.65 3.06
CA ARG A 186 -23.98 19.92 2.79
C ARG A 186 -24.52 19.16 4.02
N PHE A 187 -23.90 19.35 5.18
CA PHE A 187 -24.28 18.80 6.48
C PHE A 187 -24.34 19.92 7.52
#